data_AF-A5WCY5-F1
#
_entry.id   AF-A5WCY5-F1
#
_cell.length_a   1.000
_cell.length_b   1.000
_cell.length_c   1.000
_cell.angle_alpha   90.00
_cell.angle_beta   90.00
_cell.angle_gamma   90.00
#
_symmetry.space_group_name_H-M   'P 1'
#
loop_
_entity.id
_entity.type
_entity.pdbx_description
1 polymer ?
#
loop_
_entity_poly.entity_id
_entity_poly.type
_entity_poly.pdbx_seq_one_letter_code
_entity_poly.pdbx_strand_id
1 'polypeptide(L)'
;MSASSSSSTASCPEPTAAGTFLYARRYIPRCELAKLALEQMQALHLRGIDIVRAMGYPPKHTFAATDRLRYVLCSPVLGLDGSYIDAYYDASEFLIEVFSLLQIDPETYQLSLKQIVQNLP
;
A
#
# COMPACT_ATOMS: atom_id res chain seq x y z
N MET A 1 -9.38 -22.33 -56.29
CA MET A 1 -8.10 -22.17 -55.58
C MET A 1 -8.33 -21.20 -54.44
N SER A 2 -8.06 -21.63 -53.22
CA SER A 2 -8.26 -20.91 -51.96
C SER A 2 -7.12 -19.93 -51.67
N ALA A 3 -7.43 -18.79 -51.04
CA ALA A 3 -6.59 -17.98 -50.14
C ALA A 3 -7.50 -16.85 -49.59
N SER A 4 -7.97 -16.84 -48.34
CA SER A 4 -7.32 -16.57 -47.04
C SER A 4 -6.58 -15.23 -46.93
N SER A 5 -7.13 -14.31 -46.12
CA SER A 5 -6.49 -13.36 -45.16
C SER A 5 -7.57 -12.33 -44.71
N SER A 6 -8.18 -12.39 -43.51
CA SER A 6 -7.67 -12.09 -42.16
C SER A 6 -7.12 -10.65 -42.05
N SER A 7 -7.86 -9.68 -41.51
CA SER A 7 -7.87 -9.19 -40.10
C SER A 7 -7.87 -7.64 -40.20
N SER A 8 -8.34 -6.78 -39.30
CA SER A 8 -8.61 -6.83 -37.86
C SER A 8 -9.66 -5.76 -37.56
N THR A 9 -10.73 -6.11 -36.84
CA THR A 9 -11.53 -5.11 -36.15
C THR A 9 -10.72 -4.61 -34.94
N ALA A 10 -10.36 -3.34 -34.95
CA ALA A 10 -9.79 -2.66 -33.79
C ALA A 10 -10.85 -2.64 -32.68
N SER A 11 -10.73 -3.55 -31.72
CA SER A 11 -11.40 -3.42 -30.43
C SER A 11 -10.39 -2.79 -29.47
N CYS A 12 -10.59 -1.51 -29.19
CA CYS A 12 -9.93 -0.84 -28.08
C CYS A 12 -10.22 -1.65 -26.81
N PRO A 13 -9.22 -2.05 -26.00
CA PRO A 13 -9.53 -2.61 -24.70
C PRO A 13 -10.14 -1.51 -23.83
N GLU A 14 -11.39 -1.70 -23.41
CA GLU A 14 -12.00 -0.94 -22.33
C GLU A 14 -11.09 -1.04 -21.08
N PRO A 15 -10.81 0.07 -20.37
CA PRO A 15 -10.20 -0.02 -19.07
C PRO A 15 -11.23 -0.62 -18.11
N THR A 16 -11.12 -1.92 -17.83
CA THR A 16 -11.99 -2.60 -16.87
C THR A 16 -11.69 -2.09 -15.46
N ALA A 17 -12.37 -1.01 -15.06
CA ALA A 17 -12.34 -0.40 -13.72
C ALA A 17 -12.96 -1.27 -12.61
N ALA A 18 -12.97 -2.60 -12.78
CA ALA A 18 -13.58 -3.55 -11.85
C ALA A 18 -12.61 -4.07 -10.78
N GLY A 19 -11.29 -3.86 -10.94
CA GLY A 19 -10.26 -4.35 -10.01
C GLY A 19 -9.73 -3.32 -9.02
N THR A 20 -9.86 -2.03 -9.31
CA THR A 20 -9.23 -0.92 -8.55
C THR A 20 -9.79 -0.77 -7.13
N PHE A 21 -11.01 -1.25 -6.90
CA PHE A 21 -11.74 -1.05 -5.64
C PHE A 21 -11.60 -2.20 -4.62
N LEU A 22 -10.77 -3.22 -4.85
CA LEU A 22 -10.67 -4.36 -3.91
C LEU A 22 -9.54 -4.22 -2.89
N TYR A 23 -8.40 -3.66 -3.29
CA TYR A 23 -7.17 -3.71 -2.51
C TYR A 23 -7.03 -2.57 -1.49
N ALA A 24 -7.57 -1.38 -1.81
CA ALA A 24 -7.39 -0.14 -1.03
C ALA A 24 -8.70 0.56 -0.62
N ARG A 25 -9.88 -0.07 -0.77
CA ARG A 25 -11.20 0.59 -0.62
C ARG A 25 -11.45 1.33 0.71
N ARG A 26 -10.89 0.80 1.79
CA ARG A 26 -11.13 1.31 3.16
C ARG A 26 -10.10 2.34 3.60
N TYR A 27 -9.21 2.74 2.70
CA TYR A 27 -8.13 3.66 2.99
C TYR A 27 -8.48 5.05 2.45
N ILE A 28 -8.29 6.08 3.28
CA ILE A 28 -8.43 7.48 2.91
C ILE A 28 -7.08 8.14 3.17
N PRO A 29 -6.17 8.18 2.18
CA PRO A 29 -4.82 8.67 2.39
C PRO A 29 -4.83 10.17 2.70
N ARG A 30 -3.99 10.58 3.66
CA ARG A 30 -3.88 11.97 4.12
C ARG A 30 -2.55 12.63 3.78
N CYS A 31 -1.62 11.91 3.17
CA CYS A 31 -0.33 12.42 2.70
C CYS A 31 0.09 11.71 1.40
N GLU A 32 1.08 12.27 0.68
CA GLU A 32 1.55 11.73 -0.61
C GLU A 32 2.15 10.33 -0.48
N LEU A 33 2.90 10.05 0.58
CA LEU A 33 3.44 8.71 0.83
C LEU A 33 2.34 7.67 1.03
N ALA A 34 1.24 8.03 1.71
CA ALA A 34 0.10 7.13 1.84
C ALA A 34 -0.59 6.88 0.49
N LYS A 35 -0.71 7.90 -0.38
CA LYS A 35 -1.26 7.72 -1.73
C LYS A 35 -0.40 6.75 -2.54
N LEU A 36 0.91 6.98 -2.56
CA LEU A 36 1.88 6.12 -3.24
C LEU A 36 1.78 4.66 -2.75
N ALA A 37 1.66 4.46 -1.44
CA ALA A 37 1.46 3.12 -0.87
C ALA A 37 0.18 2.45 -1.39
N LEU A 38 -0.94 3.16 -1.44
CA LEU A 38 -2.20 2.61 -1.94
C LEU A 38 -2.16 2.31 -3.45
N GLU A 39 -1.48 3.15 -4.23
CA GLU A 39 -1.24 2.89 -5.65
C GLU A 39 -0.44 1.59 -5.85
N GLN A 40 0.62 1.39 -5.06
CA GLN A 40 1.39 0.15 -5.12
C GLN A 40 0.61 -1.07 -4.62
N MET A 41 -0.21 -0.92 -3.58
CA MET A 41 -1.12 -1.98 -3.14
C MET A 41 -2.05 -2.43 -4.27
N GLN A 42 -2.58 -1.48 -5.05
CA GLN A 42 -3.43 -1.77 -6.20
C GLN A 42 -2.65 -2.44 -7.33
N ALA A 43 -1.47 -1.92 -7.68
CA ALA A 43 -0.62 -2.43 -8.76
C ALA A 43 -0.13 -3.85 -8.48
N LEU A 44 0.23 -4.14 -7.23
CA LEU A 44 0.71 -5.46 -6.79
C LEU A 44 -0.42 -6.41 -6.39
N HIS A 45 -1.68 -5.96 -6.41
CA HIS A 45 -2.85 -6.73 -5.97
C HIS A 45 -2.72 -7.24 -4.52
N LEU A 46 -2.14 -6.43 -3.64
CA LEU A 46 -1.93 -6.76 -2.23
C LEU A 46 -3.01 -6.11 -1.36
N ARG A 47 -3.75 -6.92 -0.59
CA ARG A 47 -4.62 -6.39 0.47
C ARG A 47 -3.81 -6.20 1.74
N GLY A 48 -4.33 -5.38 2.65
CA GLY A 48 -3.65 -5.14 3.94
C GLY A 48 -3.33 -6.41 4.73
N ILE A 49 -4.20 -7.42 4.71
CA ILE A 49 -3.95 -8.71 5.36
C ILE A 49 -2.80 -9.49 4.73
N ASP A 50 -2.61 -9.36 3.40
CA ASP A 50 -1.55 -10.06 2.68
C ASP A 50 -0.19 -9.43 3.03
N ILE A 51 -0.13 -8.10 3.13
CA ILE A 51 1.05 -7.34 3.60
C ILE A 51 1.41 -7.72 5.02
N VAL A 52 0.45 -7.67 5.95
CA VAL A 52 0.68 -7.98 7.37
C VAL A 52 1.17 -9.42 7.58
N ARG A 53 0.70 -10.37 6.76
CA ARG A 53 1.21 -11.74 6.79
C ARG A 53 2.64 -11.83 6.28
N ALA A 54 2.97 -11.09 5.22
CA ALA A 54 4.33 -11.04 4.69
C ALA A 54 5.31 -10.39 5.67
N MET A 55 4.85 -9.43 6.49
CA MET A 55 5.61 -8.88 7.64
C MET A 55 5.80 -9.89 8.79
N GLY A 56 5.25 -11.11 8.72
CA GLY A 56 5.48 -12.14 9.73
C GLY A 56 4.65 -12.03 11.01
N TYR A 57 3.59 -11.21 11.04
CA TYR A 57 2.70 -11.18 12.20
C TYR A 57 2.03 -12.53 12.45
N PRO A 58 1.96 -13.03 13.70
CA PRO A 58 1.26 -14.27 14.02
C PRO A 58 -0.24 -14.19 13.67
N PRO A 59 -0.89 -15.31 13.32
CA PRO A 59 -2.31 -15.32 12.92
C PRO A 59 -3.27 -14.63 13.91
N LYS A 60 -3.00 -14.77 15.22
CA LYS A 60 -3.78 -14.14 16.29
C LYS A 60 -3.68 -12.61 16.33
N HIS A 61 -2.66 -12.03 15.70
CA HIS A 61 -2.41 -10.58 15.65
C HIS A 61 -2.68 -9.97 14.27
N THR A 62 -2.95 -10.78 13.25
CA THR A 62 -3.15 -10.31 11.88
C THR A 62 -4.27 -9.27 11.76
N PHE A 63 -5.38 -9.42 12.50
CA PHE A 63 -6.48 -8.45 12.46
C PHE A 63 -6.05 -7.09 13.03
N ALA A 64 -5.45 -7.08 14.23
CA ALA A 64 -4.95 -5.86 14.86
C ALA A 64 -3.89 -5.15 14.01
N ALA A 65 -2.93 -5.90 13.45
CA ALA A 65 -1.92 -5.34 12.57
C ALA A 65 -2.49 -4.85 11.22
N THR A 66 -3.56 -5.46 10.70
CA THR A 66 -4.27 -4.94 9.53
C THR A 66 -4.98 -3.62 9.85
N ASP A 67 -5.57 -3.51 11.04
CA ASP A 67 -6.14 -2.24 11.51
C ASP A 67 -5.06 -1.17 11.74
N ARG A 68 -3.88 -1.55 12.23
CA ARG A 68 -2.71 -0.66 12.30
C ARG A 68 -2.34 -0.12 10.93
N LEU A 69 -2.17 -0.99 9.94
CA LEU A 69 -1.84 -0.58 8.57
C LEU A 69 -2.88 0.42 8.03
N ARG A 70 -4.17 0.14 8.26
CA ARG A 70 -5.26 1.05 7.88
C ARG A 70 -5.15 2.40 8.59
N TYR A 71 -4.90 2.40 9.90
CA TYR A 71 -4.72 3.62 10.67
C TYR A 71 -3.54 4.45 10.14
N VAL A 72 -2.38 3.81 10.00
CA VAL A 72 -1.13 4.41 9.51
C VAL A 72 -1.33 5.06 8.15
N LEU A 73 -1.89 4.33 7.16
CA LEU A 73 -2.10 4.87 5.82
C LEU A 73 -3.25 5.89 5.73
N CYS A 74 -4.07 6.03 6.77
CA CYS A 74 -5.09 7.09 6.88
C CYS A 74 -4.65 8.26 7.76
N SER A 75 -3.45 8.23 8.34
CA SER A 75 -2.91 9.27 9.22
C SER A 75 -2.12 10.31 8.40
N PRO A 76 -2.21 11.62 8.72
CA PRO A 76 -1.40 12.65 8.06
C PRO A 76 0.10 12.47 8.34
N VAL A 77 0.45 11.85 9.47
CA VAL A 77 1.83 11.62 9.92
C VAL A 77 2.23 10.15 9.86
N LEU A 78 1.45 9.32 9.16
CA LEU A 78 1.73 7.89 8.99
C LEU A 78 1.87 7.10 10.32
N GLY A 79 1.26 7.59 11.41
CA GLY A 79 1.38 6.97 12.73
C GLY A 79 2.78 7.06 13.36
N LEU A 80 3.65 7.93 12.83
CA LEU A 80 4.99 8.20 13.39
C LEU A 80 4.95 8.97 14.72
N ASP A 81 3.79 9.51 15.09
CA ASP A 81 3.52 10.16 16.36
C ASP A 81 3.41 9.19 17.55
N GLY A 82 3.56 7.88 17.32
CA GLY A 82 3.45 6.85 18.38
C GLY A 82 2.03 6.62 18.88
N SER A 83 1.02 7.16 18.21
CA SER A 83 -0.40 7.02 18.54
C SER A 83 -0.92 5.58 18.43
N TYR A 84 -0.18 4.70 17.75
CA TYR A 84 -0.52 3.31 17.56
C TYR A 84 0.61 2.40 18.05
N ILE A 85 0.40 1.81 19.24
CA ILE A 85 1.37 0.95 19.90
C ILE A 85 1.30 -0.46 19.31
N ASP A 86 2.47 -1.06 19.10
CA ASP A 86 2.62 -2.42 18.60
C ASP A 86 3.80 -3.10 19.28
N ALA A 87 3.69 -4.40 19.54
CA ALA A 87 4.70 -5.17 20.26
C ALA A 87 5.80 -5.76 19.34
N TYR A 88 5.61 -5.69 18.02
CA TYR A 88 6.47 -6.33 17.02
C TYR A 88 7.31 -5.33 16.23
N TYR A 89 6.78 -4.13 15.99
CA TYR A 89 7.46 -3.11 15.19
C TYR A 89 7.26 -1.71 15.78
N ASP A 90 8.37 -0.99 15.90
CA ASP A 90 8.31 0.47 16.09
C ASP A 90 7.66 1.15 14.88
N ALA A 91 7.21 2.40 15.05
CA ALA A 91 6.44 3.10 14.02
C ALA A 91 7.22 3.26 12.70
N SER A 92 8.50 3.63 12.77
CA SER A 92 9.34 3.79 11.58
C SER A 92 9.68 2.45 10.92
N GLU A 93 10.01 1.43 11.70
CA GLU A 93 10.32 0.09 11.20
C GLU A 93 9.11 -0.53 10.49
N PHE A 94 7.92 -0.35 11.04
CA PHE A 94 6.67 -0.77 10.42
C PHE A 94 6.50 -0.17 9.02
N LEU A 95 6.73 1.13 8.85
CA LEU A 95 6.62 1.81 7.56
C LEU A 95 7.68 1.37 6.56
N ILE A 96 8.92 1.20 7.01
CA ILE A 96 10.02 0.73 6.15
C ILE A 96 9.68 -0.66 5.58
N GLU A 97 9.21 -1.57 6.44
CA GLU A 97 8.85 -2.93 6.02
C GLU A 97 7.65 -2.92 5.07
N VAL A 98 6.60 -2.13 5.37
CA VAL A 98 5.45 -1.97 4.47
C VAL A 98 5.89 -1.45 3.09
N PHE A 99 6.72 -0.40 3.05
CA PHE A 99 7.19 0.16 1.77
C PHE A 99 8.13 -0.78 1.01
N SER A 100 8.94 -1.57 1.72
CA SER A 100 9.74 -2.63 1.12
C SER A 100 8.87 -3.69 0.44
N LEU A 101 7.82 -4.18 1.12
CA LEU A 101 6.87 -5.15 0.54
C LEU A 101 6.07 -4.56 -0.63
N LEU A 102 5.83 -3.25 -0.62
CA LEU A 102 5.20 -2.51 -1.70
C LEU A 102 6.18 -2.12 -2.82
N GLN A 103 7.44 -2.58 -2.75
CA GLN A 103 8.47 -2.32 -3.76
C GLN A 103 8.69 -0.82 -4.03
N ILE A 104 8.51 0.03 -3.01
CA ILE A 104 8.80 1.45 -3.08
C ILE A 104 10.28 1.65 -2.76
N ASP A 105 11.00 2.34 -3.65
CA ASP A 105 12.42 2.63 -3.46
C ASP A 105 12.64 3.46 -2.17
N PRO A 106 13.55 3.05 -1.27
CA PRO A 106 13.93 3.84 -0.09
C PRO A 106 14.23 5.30 -0.36
N GLU A 107 14.86 5.64 -1.49
CA GLU A 107 15.17 7.02 -1.86
C GLU A 107 13.90 7.88 -2.05
N THR A 108 12.77 7.24 -2.39
CA THR A 108 11.49 7.92 -2.61
C THR A 108 10.84 8.40 -1.31
N TYR A 109 11.03 7.69 -0.20
CA TYR A 109 10.27 7.95 1.03
C TYR A 109 11.12 8.36 2.24
N GLN A 110 12.40 7.99 2.31
CA GLN A 110 13.20 8.17 3.52
C GLN A 110 13.31 9.64 3.96
N LEU A 111 13.48 10.55 3.00
CA LEU A 111 13.55 11.98 3.30
C LEU A 111 12.21 12.50 3.86
N SER A 112 11.10 12.13 3.24
CA SER A 112 9.76 12.52 3.69
C SER A 112 9.42 11.94 5.06
N LEU A 113 9.79 10.69 5.37
CA LEU A 113 9.61 10.14 6.72
C LEU A 113 10.41 10.93 7.77
N LYS A 114 11.68 11.26 7.48
CA LYS A 114 12.51 12.07 8.39
C LYS A 114 11.90 13.45 8.63
N GLN A 115 11.38 14.10 7.59
CA GLN A 115 10.70 15.39 7.71
C GLN A 115 9.42 15.30 8.53
N ILE A 116 8.63 14.24 8.38
CA ILE A 116 7.42 14.05 9.21
C ILE A 116 7.83 13.95 10.67
N VAL A 117 8.81 13.10 11.02
CA VAL A 117 9.27 12.92 12.40
C VAL A 117 9.80 14.23 13.00
N GLN A 118 10.56 15.02 12.25
CA GLN A 118 11.12 16.30 12.71
C GLN A 118 10.05 17.37 12.97
N ASN A 119 8.88 17.26 12.33
CA ASN A 119 7.77 18.20 12.45
C ASN A 119 6.66 17.70 13.39
N LEU A 120 6.88 16.59 14.10
CA LEU A 120 5.95 16.14 15.14
C LEU A 120 5.98 17.14 16.31
N PRO A 121 4.81 17.46 16.91
CA PRO A 121 4.69 18.42 18.00
C PRO A 121 5.33 17.96 19.31
#